data_AF-A0A1V1WWP6-F1
#
_entry.id   AF-A0A1V1WWP6-F1
#
_cell.length_a   1.000
_cell.length_b   1.000
_cell.length_c   1.000
_cell.angle_alpha   90.00
_cell.angle_beta   90.00
_cell.angle_gamma   90.00
#
_symmetry.space_group_name_H-M   'P 1'
#
loop_
_entity.id
_entity.type
_entity.pdbx_description
1 polymer ?
#
loop_
_entity_poly.entity_id
_entity_poly.type
_entity_poly.pdbx_seq_one_letter_code
_entity_poly.pdbx_strand_id
1 'polypeptide(L)'
;MFLSDLEDGSSIFVDANIFIYHFSRKSKFNPASTNFLERIEKKEIIGVTSTLVVQEATHRLMIMDAATNIREIKSKDLVKYLKAHPGIVRKLVDHHSIPEKIASFNLEIAPPDMDAIIRSQEMKSRFGLLSNDSLTLQIMEDLKINNLASNDADFEMVTFIKLYKPSVSVESSEQ
;
A
#
# COMPACT_ATOMS: atom_id res chain seq x y z
N MET A 1 7.13 14.59 5.06
CA MET A 1 6.12 14.81 6.12
C MET A 1 5.72 13.45 6.68
N PHE A 2 5.14 13.40 7.88
CA PHE A 2 4.60 12.19 8.47
C PHE A 2 3.09 12.09 8.28
N LEU A 3 2.53 10.88 8.27
CA LEU A 3 1.07 10.66 8.20
C LEU A 3 0.30 11.42 9.30
N SER A 4 0.92 11.64 10.46
CA SER A 4 0.37 12.45 11.56
C SER A 4 0.21 13.93 11.22
N ASP A 5 0.99 14.44 10.27
CA ASP A 5 1.03 15.86 9.92
C ASP A 5 -0.09 16.24 8.93
N LEU A 6 -0.84 15.26 8.42
CA LEU A 6 -1.96 15.52 7.52
C LEU A 6 -3.13 16.12 8.31
N GLU A 7 -3.64 17.27 7.84
CA GLU A 7 -4.76 17.98 8.45
C GLU A 7 -6.09 17.28 8.17
N ASP A 8 -7.04 17.41 9.11
CA ASP A 8 -8.41 16.91 8.92
C ASP A 8 -9.09 17.58 7.71
N GLY A 9 -9.97 16.84 7.05
CA GLY A 9 -10.63 17.26 5.80
C GLY A 9 -9.75 17.15 4.55
N SER A 10 -8.46 16.84 4.68
CA SER A 10 -7.57 16.62 3.53
C SER A 10 -7.95 15.35 2.76
N SER A 11 -7.71 15.35 1.45
CA SER A 11 -7.72 14.14 0.62
C SER A 11 -6.32 13.56 0.48
N ILE A 12 -6.19 12.24 0.50
CA ILE A 12 -4.91 11.53 0.36
C ILE A 12 -5.08 10.20 -0.36
N PHE A 13 -4.16 9.92 -1.29
CA PHE A 13 -4.06 8.62 -1.92
C PHE A 13 -3.23 7.68 -1.03
N VAL A 14 -3.71 6.47 -0.80
CA VAL A 14 -3.08 5.47 0.08
C VAL A 14 -2.47 4.36 -0.77
N ASP A 15 -1.16 4.19 -0.62
CA ASP A 15 -0.36 3.19 -1.33
C ASP A 15 -0.35 1.81 -0.60
N ALA A 16 0.06 0.76 -1.31
CA ALA A 16 0.01 -0.62 -0.85
C ALA A 16 0.83 -0.85 0.44
N ASN A 17 1.98 -0.18 0.56
CA ASN A 17 2.87 -0.37 1.70
C ASN A 17 2.24 0.06 3.04
N ILE A 18 1.32 1.04 3.04
CA ILE A 18 0.64 1.50 4.25
C ILE A 18 -0.29 0.40 4.79
N PHE A 19 -1.08 -0.24 3.91
CA PHE A 19 -1.90 -1.38 4.28
C PHE A 19 -1.05 -2.56 4.77
N ILE A 20 0.05 -2.84 4.10
CA ILE A 20 0.95 -3.93 4.48
C ILE A 20 1.52 -3.69 5.89
N TYR A 21 1.92 -2.45 6.20
CA TYR A 21 2.41 -2.12 7.54
C TYR A 21 1.31 -2.23 8.59
N HIS A 22 0.09 -1.80 8.31
CA HIS A 22 -1.06 -1.96 9.19
C HIS A 22 -1.38 -3.43 9.50
N PHE A 23 -1.38 -4.30 8.49
CA PHE A 23 -1.67 -5.73 8.71
C PHE A 23 -0.48 -6.51 9.27
N SER A 24 0.75 -6.00 9.12
CA SER A 24 1.97 -6.59 9.68
C SER A 24 2.26 -6.05 11.08
N ARG A 25 1.74 -6.73 12.13
CA ARG A 25 1.92 -6.34 13.54
C ARG A 25 3.38 -6.13 13.98
N LYS A 26 4.33 -6.84 13.37
CA LYS A 26 5.77 -6.72 13.67
C LYS A 26 6.45 -5.55 12.97
N SER A 27 5.74 -4.80 12.12
CA SER A 27 6.29 -3.65 11.42
C SER A 27 6.46 -2.49 12.41
N LYS A 28 7.66 -1.90 12.46
CA LYS A 28 7.92 -0.64 13.18
C LYS A 28 7.09 0.56 12.69
N PHE A 29 6.43 0.42 11.54
CA PHE A 29 5.52 1.41 10.98
C PHE A 29 4.05 1.08 11.26
N ASN A 30 3.77 -0.04 11.94
CA ASN A 30 2.42 -0.49 12.24
C ASN A 30 1.62 0.56 13.03
N PRO A 31 2.12 1.13 14.14
CA PRO A 31 1.33 2.09 14.92
C PRO A 31 0.96 3.34 14.10
N ALA A 32 1.91 3.91 13.37
CA ALA A 32 1.66 5.08 12.52
C ALA A 32 0.66 4.79 11.38
N SER A 33 0.76 3.62 10.75
CA SER A 33 -0.13 3.23 9.65
C SER A 33 -1.54 2.91 10.15
N THR A 34 -1.65 2.24 11.31
CA THR A 34 -2.93 1.94 11.96
C THR A 34 -3.65 3.22 12.38
N ASN A 35 -2.98 4.11 13.12
CA ASN A 35 -3.57 5.39 13.53
C ASN A 35 -4.04 6.20 12.31
N PHE A 36 -3.26 6.22 11.24
CA PHE A 36 -3.63 6.90 10.00
C PHE A 36 -4.90 6.30 9.36
N LEU A 37 -4.98 4.97 9.20
CA LEU A 37 -6.16 4.32 8.63
C LEU A 37 -7.41 4.50 9.52
N GLU A 38 -7.26 4.54 10.85
CA GLU A 38 -8.37 4.84 11.76
C GLU A 38 -8.93 6.26 11.55
N ARG A 39 -8.07 7.25 11.23
CA ARG A 39 -8.55 8.61 10.89
C ARG A 39 -9.39 8.62 9.62
N ILE A 40 -9.02 7.81 8.63
CA ILE A 40 -9.81 7.62 7.41
C ILE A 40 -11.14 6.93 7.74
N GLU A 41 -11.10 5.87 8.54
CA GLU A 41 -12.30 5.13 8.98
C GLU A 41 -13.29 6.05 9.70
N LYS A 42 -12.79 6.95 10.56
CA LYS A 42 -13.57 7.97 11.27
C LYS A 42 -14.00 9.15 10.40
N LYS A 43 -13.62 9.18 9.12
CA LYS A 43 -13.88 10.26 8.15
C LYS A 43 -13.26 11.61 8.54
N GLU A 44 -12.21 11.59 9.35
CA GLU A 44 -11.41 12.78 9.66
C GLU A 44 -10.57 13.17 8.43
N ILE A 45 -10.16 12.18 7.63
CA ILE A 45 -9.44 12.35 6.37
C ILE A 45 -10.21 11.64 5.25
N ILE A 46 -10.20 12.22 4.04
CA ILE A 46 -10.76 11.60 2.84
C ILE A 46 -9.69 10.69 2.22
N GLY A 47 -9.76 9.40 2.49
CA GLY A 47 -8.83 8.42 1.96
C GLY A 47 -9.28 7.87 0.61
N VAL A 48 -8.35 7.80 -0.34
CA VAL A 48 -8.56 7.23 -1.67
C VAL A 48 -7.50 6.16 -1.92
N THR A 49 -7.84 5.08 -2.60
CA THR A 49 -6.87 4.11 -3.11
C THR A 49 -7.38 3.54 -4.45
N SER A 50 -6.71 2.53 -5.01
CA SER A 50 -7.15 1.89 -6.24
C SER A 50 -7.30 0.37 -6.08
N THR A 51 -8.11 -0.23 -6.95
CA THR A 51 -8.25 -1.69 -6.98
C THR A 51 -6.91 -2.40 -7.25
N LEU A 52 -5.99 -1.76 -8.00
CA LEU A 52 -4.64 -2.27 -8.21
C LEU A 52 -3.82 -2.30 -6.92
N VAL A 53 -3.87 -1.21 -6.14
CA VAL A 53 -3.17 -1.11 -4.85
C VAL A 53 -3.70 -2.15 -3.86
N VAL A 54 -5.03 -2.35 -3.82
CA VAL A 54 -5.65 -3.40 -3.00
C VAL A 54 -5.14 -4.78 -3.38
N GLN A 55 -5.05 -5.07 -4.69
CA GLN A 55 -4.51 -6.35 -5.17
C GLN A 55 -3.02 -6.51 -4.84
N GLU A 56 -2.22 -5.46 -4.96
CA GLU A 56 -0.81 -5.49 -4.60
C GLU A 56 -0.62 -5.77 -3.10
N ALA A 57 -1.33 -5.05 -2.23
CA ALA A 57 -1.27 -5.25 -0.79
C ALA A 57 -1.66 -6.69 -0.42
N THR A 58 -2.75 -7.19 -1.01
CA THR A 58 -3.22 -8.57 -0.79
C THR A 58 -2.19 -9.60 -1.23
N HIS A 59 -1.61 -9.43 -2.42
CA HIS A 59 -0.56 -10.31 -2.93
C HIS A 59 0.66 -10.31 -2.00
N ARG A 60 1.15 -9.13 -1.59
CA ARG A 60 2.33 -9.02 -0.74
C ARG A 60 2.10 -9.62 0.65
N LEU A 61 0.92 -9.45 1.23
CA LEU A 61 0.56 -10.07 2.50
C LEU A 61 0.46 -11.59 2.40
N MET A 62 -0.06 -12.14 1.30
CA MET A 62 -0.01 -13.58 1.04
C MET A 62 1.44 -14.11 1.01
N ILE A 63 2.36 -13.40 0.35
CA ILE A 63 3.78 -13.79 0.31
C ILE A 63 4.42 -13.72 1.70
N MET A 64 4.08 -12.70 2.51
CA MET A 64 4.57 -12.57 3.88
C MET A 64 4.05 -13.69 4.81
N ASP A 65 2.78 -14.06 4.66
CA ASP A 65 2.17 -15.20 5.36
C ASP A 65 2.90 -16.50 4.99
N ALA A 66 3.10 -16.75 3.70
CA ALA A 66 3.87 -17.89 3.21
C ALA A 66 5.31 -17.92 3.78
N ALA A 67 6.00 -16.77 3.81
CA ALA A 67 7.36 -16.68 4.34
C ALA A 67 7.42 -16.99 5.85
N THR A 68 6.36 -16.68 6.59
CA THR A 68 6.27 -16.97 8.02
C THR A 68 6.09 -18.47 8.27
N ASN A 69 5.32 -19.14 7.41
CA ASN A 69 5.01 -20.56 7.50
C ASN A 69 6.08 -21.48 6.87
N ILE A 70 6.86 -21.00 5.90
CA ILE A 70 7.81 -21.79 5.10
C ILE A 70 9.22 -21.20 5.27
N ARG A 71 9.81 -21.41 6.45
CA ARG A 71 11.06 -20.74 6.84
C ARG A 71 12.29 -21.22 6.08
N GLU A 72 12.26 -22.39 5.45
CA GLU A 72 13.42 -22.92 4.70
C GLU A 72 13.61 -22.26 3.32
N ILE A 73 12.59 -21.56 2.79
CA ILE A 73 12.62 -20.97 1.46
C ILE A 73 12.96 -19.49 1.56
N LYS A 74 13.99 -19.06 0.82
CA LYS A 74 14.38 -17.66 0.73
C LYS A 74 13.26 -16.84 0.07
N SER A 75 13.04 -15.60 0.53
CA SER A 75 11.97 -14.73 0.04
C SER A 75 11.95 -14.56 -1.49
N LYS A 76 13.12 -14.50 -2.13
CA LYS A 76 13.25 -14.38 -3.59
C LYS A 76 12.76 -15.60 -4.38
N ASP A 77 12.82 -16.78 -3.77
CA ASP A 77 12.45 -18.06 -4.39
C ASP A 77 11.02 -18.47 -4.02
N LEU A 78 10.42 -17.80 -3.04
CA LEU A 78 9.13 -18.15 -2.47
C LEU A 78 7.99 -18.07 -3.49
N VAL A 79 7.96 -17.04 -4.34
CA VAL A 79 6.95 -16.93 -5.41
C VAL A 79 7.04 -18.11 -6.37
N LYS A 80 8.27 -18.48 -6.77
CA LYS A 80 8.51 -19.64 -7.65
C LYS A 80 8.07 -20.94 -6.97
N TYR A 81 8.37 -21.08 -5.68
CA TYR A 81 7.98 -22.24 -4.88
C TYR A 81 6.46 -22.38 -4.77
N LEU A 82 5.74 -21.30 -4.45
CA LEU A 82 4.27 -21.31 -4.34
C LEU A 82 3.59 -21.69 -5.65
N LYS A 83 4.10 -21.21 -6.80
CA LYS A 83 3.60 -21.59 -8.12
C LYS A 83 3.75 -23.10 -8.40
N ALA A 84 4.83 -23.71 -7.91
CA ALA A 84 5.05 -25.15 -8.04
C ALA A 84 4.22 -25.98 -7.05
N HIS A 85 3.69 -25.37 -5.98
CA HIS A 85 2.98 -26.05 -4.90
C HIS A 85 1.61 -25.40 -4.62
N PRO A 86 0.64 -25.49 -5.56
CA PRO A 86 -0.68 -24.86 -5.39
C PRO A 86 -1.46 -25.36 -4.17
N GLY A 87 -1.19 -26.58 -3.69
CA GLY A 87 -1.79 -27.10 -2.46
C GLY A 87 -1.39 -26.33 -1.20
N ILE A 88 -0.23 -25.67 -1.20
CA ILE A 88 0.21 -24.77 -0.12
C ILE A 88 -0.53 -23.44 -0.23
N VAL A 89 -0.63 -22.88 -1.44
CA VAL A 89 -1.38 -21.62 -1.69
C VAL A 89 -2.82 -21.73 -1.17
N ARG A 90 -3.49 -22.86 -1.42
CA ARG A 90 -4.86 -23.11 -0.91
C ARG A 90 -4.99 -23.10 0.62
N LYS A 91 -3.90 -23.27 1.37
CA LYS A 91 -3.88 -23.27 2.83
C LYS A 91 -3.55 -21.89 3.42
N LEU A 92 -3.03 -20.97 2.61
CA LEU A 92 -2.81 -19.58 3.01
C LEU A 92 -4.17 -18.89 3.02
N VAL A 93 -4.83 -18.80 4.16
CA VAL A 93 -6.19 -18.24 4.26
C VAL A 93 -6.22 -16.89 4.96
N ASP A 94 -5.16 -16.53 5.67
CA ASP A 94 -5.12 -15.32 6.49
C ASP A 94 -5.26 -14.04 5.66
N HIS A 95 -4.80 -14.08 4.41
CA HIS A 95 -4.87 -12.96 3.47
C HIS A 95 -6.24 -12.80 2.77
N HIS A 96 -7.14 -13.80 2.83
CA HIS A 96 -8.43 -13.74 2.12
C HIS A 96 -9.32 -12.59 2.59
N SER A 97 -9.24 -12.24 3.88
CA SER A 97 -10.02 -11.14 4.47
C SER A 97 -9.44 -9.75 4.18
N ILE A 98 -8.25 -9.65 3.56
CA ILE A 98 -7.56 -8.37 3.38
C ILE A 98 -8.34 -7.40 2.48
N PRO A 99 -8.85 -7.79 1.30
CA PRO A 99 -9.65 -6.88 0.48
C PRO A 99 -10.88 -6.35 1.21
N GLU A 100 -11.59 -7.23 1.95
CA GLU A 100 -12.78 -6.85 2.73
C GLU A 100 -12.43 -5.88 3.87
N LYS A 101 -11.32 -6.13 4.58
CA LYS A 101 -10.82 -5.23 5.63
C LYS A 101 -10.36 -3.88 5.08
N ILE A 102 -9.75 -3.87 3.89
CA ILE A 102 -9.39 -2.59 3.25
C ILE A 102 -10.67 -1.83 2.87
N ALA A 103 -11.66 -2.52 2.30
CA ALA A 103 -12.94 -1.92 1.95
C ALA A 103 -13.72 -1.37 3.16
N SER A 104 -13.50 -1.88 4.38
CA SER A 104 -14.17 -1.38 5.58
C SER A 104 -13.62 -0.05 6.11
N PHE A 105 -12.47 0.45 5.66
CA PHE A 105 -11.87 1.71 6.14
C PHE A 105 -12.54 2.99 5.60
N ASN A 106 -13.74 2.91 4.99
CA ASN A 106 -14.41 4.06 4.35
C ASN A 106 -13.57 4.78 3.28
N LEU A 107 -12.70 4.03 2.57
CA LEU A 107 -11.91 4.53 1.45
C LEU A 107 -12.77 4.67 0.18
N GLU A 108 -12.48 5.67 -0.63
CA GLU A 108 -12.85 5.63 -2.05
C GLU A 108 -11.87 4.71 -2.80
N ILE A 109 -12.37 3.66 -3.46
CA ILE A 109 -11.55 2.71 -4.22
C ILE A 109 -11.76 2.94 -5.71
N ALA A 110 -10.79 3.58 -6.36
CA ALA A 110 -10.83 3.88 -7.79
C ALA A 110 -10.52 2.61 -8.64
N PRO A 111 -11.39 2.23 -9.59
CA PRO A 111 -11.07 1.23 -10.60
C PRO A 111 -10.37 1.92 -11.80
N PRO A 112 -9.07 1.71 -12.04
CA PRO A 112 -8.41 2.28 -13.21
C PRO A 112 -8.96 1.62 -14.49
N ASP A 113 -9.24 2.44 -15.50
CA ASP A 113 -9.62 1.98 -16.82
C ASP A 113 -8.40 1.86 -17.76
N MET A 114 -8.64 1.43 -19.00
CA MET A 114 -7.57 1.31 -19.99
C MET A 114 -6.94 2.66 -20.35
N ASP A 115 -7.71 3.74 -20.29
CA ASP A 115 -7.20 5.08 -20.62
C ASP A 115 -6.22 5.57 -19.55
N ALA A 116 -6.50 5.31 -18.27
CA ALA A 116 -5.56 5.55 -17.17
C ALA A 116 -4.26 4.73 -17.35
N ILE A 117 -4.36 3.47 -17.76
CA ILE A 117 -3.18 2.64 -18.05
C ILE A 117 -2.35 3.22 -19.20
N ILE A 118 -2.99 3.71 -20.26
CA ILE A 118 -2.30 4.33 -21.39
C ILE A 118 -1.61 5.63 -20.96
N ARG A 119 -2.32 6.53 -20.26
CA ARG A 119 -1.74 7.79 -19.78
C ARG A 119 -0.58 7.56 -18.80
N SER A 120 -0.64 6.51 -17.99
CA SER A 120 0.45 6.17 -17.06
C SER A 120 1.81 5.89 -17.73
N GLN A 121 1.86 5.63 -19.05
CA GLN A 121 3.13 5.49 -19.75
C GLN A 121 3.90 6.82 -19.83
N GLU A 122 3.20 7.96 -19.81
CA GLU A 122 3.83 9.28 -19.71
C GLU A 122 4.46 9.49 -18.33
N MET A 123 3.78 9.06 -17.26
CA MET A 123 4.33 9.07 -15.89
C MET A 123 5.62 8.26 -15.79
N LYS A 124 5.67 7.07 -16.39
CA LYS A 124 6.90 6.25 -16.48
C LYS A 124 8.03 7.02 -17.15
N SER A 125 7.75 7.65 -18.29
CA SER A 125 8.76 8.34 -19.09
C SER A 125 9.28 9.59 -18.39
N ARG A 126 8.40 10.30 -17.67
CA ARG A 126 8.71 11.55 -16.98
C ARG A 126 9.46 11.34 -15.67
N PHE A 127 9.10 10.31 -14.90
CA PHE A 127 9.63 10.08 -13.55
C PHE A 127 10.47 8.80 -13.42
N GLY A 128 10.58 7.96 -14.45
CA GLY A 128 11.38 6.73 -14.40
C GLY A 128 10.80 5.64 -13.48
N LEU A 129 9.51 5.72 -13.17
CA LEU A 129 8.84 4.83 -12.21
C LEU A 129 8.45 3.48 -12.82
N LEU A 130 8.26 2.48 -11.95
CA LEU A 130 7.69 1.20 -12.35
C LEU A 130 6.21 1.32 -12.69
N SER A 131 5.65 0.25 -13.25
CA SER A 131 4.29 0.28 -13.84
C SER A 131 3.19 0.59 -12.85
N ASN A 132 3.22 0.00 -11.65
CA ASN A 132 2.20 0.24 -10.65
C ASN A 132 2.29 1.66 -10.10
N ASP A 133 3.50 2.14 -9.79
CA ASP A 133 3.72 3.49 -9.25
C ASP A 133 3.32 4.57 -10.25
N SER A 134 3.62 4.36 -11.53
CA SER A 134 3.21 5.26 -12.61
C SER A 134 1.70 5.31 -12.77
N LEU A 135 1.02 4.18 -12.62
CA LEU A 135 -0.45 4.14 -12.67
C LEU A 135 -1.06 4.77 -11.42
N THR A 136 -0.46 4.58 -10.24
CA THR A 136 -0.82 5.31 -9.01
C THR A 136 -0.75 6.82 -9.24
N LEU A 137 0.34 7.33 -9.80
CA LEU A 137 0.46 8.75 -10.12
C LEU A 137 -0.59 9.23 -11.14
N GLN A 138 -0.90 8.42 -12.14
CA GLN A 138 -1.92 8.78 -13.12
C GLN A 138 -3.30 8.89 -12.47
N ILE A 139 -3.67 7.94 -11.59
CA ILE A 139 -4.94 7.98 -10.87
C ILE A 139 -4.99 9.21 -9.95
N MET A 140 -3.90 9.52 -9.26
CA MET A 140 -3.80 10.74 -8.45
C MET A 140 -4.01 12.01 -9.27
N GLU A 141 -3.42 12.09 -10.46
CA GLU A 141 -3.60 13.22 -11.37
C GLU A 141 -5.05 13.33 -11.85
N ASP A 142 -5.65 12.22 -12.28
CA ASP A 142 -7.03 12.16 -12.76
C ASP A 142 -8.04 12.60 -11.67
N LEU A 143 -7.78 12.20 -10.41
CA LEU A 143 -8.60 12.54 -9.25
C LEU A 143 -8.22 13.88 -8.60
N LYS A 144 -7.18 14.56 -9.08
CA LYS A 144 -6.65 15.81 -8.52
C LYS A 144 -6.27 15.70 -7.04
N ILE A 145 -5.67 14.56 -6.66
CA ILE A 145 -5.18 14.30 -5.32
C ILE A 145 -3.66 14.48 -5.33
N ASN A 146 -3.14 15.40 -4.50
CA ASN A 146 -1.71 15.66 -4.44
C ASN A 146 -1.05 15.09 -3.18
N ASN A 147 -1.79 14.63 -2.18
CA ASN A 147 -1.18 13.99 -1.02
C ASN A 147 -1.06 12.47 -1.27
N LEU A 148 0.11 11.90 -1.01
CA LEU A 148 0.37 10.46 -1.11
C LEU A 148 0.84 9.91 0.25
N ALA A 149 0.13 8.93 0.77
CA ALA A 149 0.57 8.11 1.89
C ALA A 149 1.36 6.91 1.34
N SER A 150 2.68 7.00 1.39
CA SER A 150 3.59 5.93 0.97
C SER A 150 4.92 6.04 1.70
N ASN A 151 5.62 4.92 1.88
CA ASN A 151 7.00 4.88 2.36
C ASN A 151 8.00 4.56 1.24
N ASP A 152 7.57 4.57 -0.03
CA ASP A 152 8.46 4.38 -1.17
C ASP A 152 9.26 5.66 -1.45
N ALA A 153 10.57 5.52 -1.62
CA ALA A 153 11.47 6.63 -1.89
C ALA A 153 11.39 7.07 -3.36
N ASP A 154 10.93 6.21 -4.27
CA ASP A 154 10.81 6.53 -5.69
C ASP A 154 9.82 7.69 -5.93
N PHE A 155 8.87 7.92 -5.01
CA PHE A 155 7.95 9.06 -5.08
C PHE A 155 8.57 10.40 -4.66
N GLU A 156 9.76 10.43 -4.05
CA GLU A 156 10.39 11.68 -3.59
C GLU A 156 10.77 12.62 -4.75
N MET A 157 11.01 12.08 -5.93
CA MET A 157 11.35 12.87 -7.13
C MET A 157 10.13 13.49 -7.81
N VAL A 158 8.91 13.16 -7.38
CA VAL A 158 7.67 13.57 -8.03
C VAL A 158 7.20 14.89 -7.46
N THR A 159 7.38 15.98 -8.22
CA THR A 159 7.21 17.35 -7.71
C THR A 159 5.76 17.80 -7.50
N PHE A 160 4.79 17.14 -8.12
CA PHE A 160 3.37 17.52 -8.03
C PHE A 160 2.63 16.84 -6.87
N ILE A 161 3.32 15.98 -6.12
CA ILE A 161 2.77 15.30 -4.95
C ILE A 161 3.48 15.74 -3.68
N LYS A 162 2.77 15.57 -2.57
CA LYS A 162 3.25 15.73 -1.20
C LYS A 162 3.30 14.34 -0.57
N LEU A 163 4.50 13.86 -0.28
CA LEU A 163 4.71 12.53 0.29
C LEU A 163 4.61 12.55 1.83
N TYR A 164 3.71 11.73 2.37
CA TYR A 164 3.50 11.50 3.79
C TYR A 164 3.92 10.07 4.14
N LYS A 165 4.96 9.94 4.98
CA LYS A 165 5.53 8.66 5.39
C LYS A 165 5.05 8.25 6.77
N PRO A 166 4.92 6.95 7.09
CA PRO A 166 4.70 6.52 8.46
C PRO A 166 5.93 6.84 9.32
N SER A 167 5.72 7.34 10.55
CA SER A 167 6.80 7.49 11.52
C SER A 167 7.20 6.13 12.09
N VAL A 168 8.47 6.00 12.50
CA VAL A 168 8.96 4.80 13.18
C VAL A 168 8.49 4.84 14.63
N SER A 169 7.82 3.79 15.10
CA SER A 169 7.61 3.60 16.53
C SER A 169 8.94 3.27 17.20
N VAL A 170 9.37 4.12 18.12
CA VAL A 170 10.50 3.80 19.01
C VAL A 170 9.94 2.87 20.08
N GLU A 171 9.89 1.57 19.78
CA GLU A 171 9.85 0.61 20.88
C GLU A 171 11.23 0.65 21.54
N SER A 172 11.27 1.15 22.77
CA SER A 172 12.39 1.03 23.68
C SER A 172 12.93 -0.38 23.60
N SER A 173 14.16 -0.49 23.08
CA SER A 173 14.98 -1.69 23.12
C SER A 173 15.27 -2.02 24.59
N GLU A 174 14.33 -2.71 25.23
CA GLU A 174 14.52 -3.44 26.47
C GLU A 174 13.99 -4.86 26.27
N GLN A 175 14.91 -5.75 25.88
CA GLN A 175 15.14 -7.06 26.48
C GLN A 175 16.48 -7.62 26.01
#